data_AF-A0A0P6GGR6-F1
#
_entry.id   AF-A0A0P6GGR6-F1
#
_cell.length_a   1.000
_cell.length_b   1.000
_cell.length_c   1.000
_cell.angle_alpha   90.00
_cell.angle_beta   90.00
_cell.angle_gamma   90.00
#
_symmetry.space_group_name_H-M   'P 1'
#
loop_
_entity.id
_entity.type
_entity.pdbx_description
1 polymer ?
#
loop_
_entity_poly.entity_id
_entity_poly.type
_entity_poly.pdbx_seq_one_letter_code
_entity_poly.pdbx_strand_id
1 'polypeptide(L)'
;MFTGRRDEIKIDRTASVKVESSWTIIEQFELNQLTRLQANIPDADDLRWCGSLQEYDPVFDRVTSKTDRRITRYDDRDFYYVTTTDDPVIEELATSGEANVFATDAILAHLMAATRSVFPWDIVVQRVNNMVFFDKRDNSDFDLVTVNENASEPPASDDPDSVNHPDRLSLEATMINQNLSQQVVKKNVVKKYEHANPFASDDSVPATGAYRYRKFDLGGGMNLVTRCELHGVSLKNNNENYVATYALNEYDPKLAGAIEWRKKIDSQRGAILANELKNNAHKLAKWTAQALLS
;
A
#
# COMPACT_ATOMS: atom_id res chain seq x y z
N MET A 1 -32.12 -29.44 17.96
CA MET A 1 -30.79 -28.79 17.95
C MET A 1 -30.91 -27.54 17.10
N PHE A 2 -30.98 -26.37 17.74
CA PHE A 2 -31.13 -25.10 17.03
C PHE A 2 -29.82 -24.73 16.34
N THR A 3 -29.80 -24.75 15.02
CA THR A 3 -28.79 -24.09 14.20
C THR A 3 -29.11 -22.60 14.21
N GLY A 4 -28.58 -21.86 15.18
CA GLY A 4 -28.57 -20.41 15.12
C GLY A 4 -27.68 -20.00 13.94
N ARG A 5 -28.27 -19.42 12.89
CA ARG A 5 -27.51 -18.54 11.99
C ARG A 5 -26.91 -17.47 12.90
N ARG A 6 -25.58 -17.34 12.90
CA ARG A 6 -24.94 -16.13 13.43
C ARG A 6 -25.51 -14.99 12.60
N ASP A 7 -26.34 -14.15 13.22
CA ASP A 7 -26.65 -12.86 12.66
C ASP A 7 -25.30 -12.16 12.44
N GLU A 8 -24.98 -11.84 11.19
CA GLU A 8 -23.82 -11.01 10.89
C GLU A 8 -24.04 -9.69 11.63
N ILE A 9 -23.23 -9.46 12.67
CA ILE A 9 -23.23 -8.19 13.39
C ILE A 9 -22.82 -7.14 12.36
N LYS A 10 -23.80 -6.40 11.85
CA LYS A 10 -23.55 -5.30 10.93
C LYS A 10 -22.97 -4.16 11.76
N ILE A 11 -21.65 -4.12 11.85
CA ILE A 11 -20.92 -3.00 12.47
C ILE A 11 -21.17 -1.78 11.59
N ASP A 12 -21.85 -0.78 12.13
CA ASP A 12 -22.04 0.51 11.47
C ASP A 12 -20.70 1.25 11.50
N ARG A 13 -20.12 1.50 10.33
CA ARG A 13 -18.82 2.15 10.20
C ARG A 13 -19.01 3.58 9.78
N THR A 14 -18.45 4.50 10.56
CA THR A 14 -18.45 5.93 10.24
C THR A 14 -17.70 6.18 8.94
N ALA A 15 -18.28 6.96 8.04
CA ALA A 15 -17.61 7.37 6.81
C ALA A 15 -16.25 8.03 7.09
N SER A 16 -15.26 7.79 6.21
CA SER A 16 -13.92 8.38 6.30
C SER A 16 -13.92 9.90 6.13
N VAL A 17 -14.99 10.45 5.56
CA VAL A 17 -15.22 11.88 5.38
C VAL A 17 -16.62 12.24 5.87
N LYS A 18 -16.75 13.44 6.44
CA LYS A 18 -18.05 14.00 6.82
C LYS A 18 -18.85 14.32 5.56
N VAL A 19 -19.89 13.54 5.30
CA VAL A 19 -20.79 13.76 4.16
C VAL A 19 -21.67 14.98 4.44
N GLU A 20 -21.57 15.99 3.58
CA GLU A 20 -22.35 17.23 3.68
C GLU A 20 -23.67 17.13 2.91
N SER A 21 -24.71 17.83 3.37
CA SER A 21 -26.04 17.80 2.74
C SER A 21 -26.08 18.45 1.35
N SER A 22 -25.04 19.21 0.99
CA SER A 22 -24.88 19.84 -0.33
C SER A 22 -24.33 18.88 -1.39
N TRP A 23 -23.83 17.70 -0.99
CA TRP A 23 -23.22 16.76 -1.92
C TRP A 23 -24.30 16.09 -2.78
N THR A 24 -24.03 16.01 -4.08
CA THR A 24 -24.92 15.35 -5.04
C THR A 24 -24.35 14.00 -5.40
N ILE A 25 -25.14 12.95 -5.24
CA ILE A 25 -24.78 11.60 -5.71
C ILE A 25 -24.87 11.60 -7.23
N ILE A 26 -23.73 11.38 -7.89
CA ILE A 26 -23.66 11.23 -9.34
C ILE A 26 -23.98 9.79 -9.73
N GLU A 27 -23.32 8.84 -9.06
CA GLU A 27 -23.47 7.42 -9.33
C GLU A 27 -23.20 6.60 -8.06
N GLN A 28 -23.80 5.42 -7.99
CA GLN A 28 -23.65 4.49 -6.88
C GLN A 28 -23.51 3.07 -7.42
N PHE A 29 -22.49 2.37 -6.94
CA PHE A 29 -22.20 1.00 -7.34
C PHE A 29 -22.17 0.10 -6.11
N GLU A 30 -22.73 -1.09 -6.26
CA GLU A 30 -22.55 -2.17 -5.29
C GLU A 30 -21.21 -2.86 -5.56
N LEU A 31 -20.41 -3.16 -4.54
CA LEU A 31 -19.09 -3.80 -4.71
C LEU A 31 -19.14 -5.08 -5.55
N ASN A 32 -20.23 -5.85 -5.43
CA ASN A 32 -20.44 -7.06 -6.22
C ASN A 32 -20.51 -6.81 -7.74
N GLN A 33 -20.95 -5.62 -8.17
CA GLN A 33 -20.96 -5.25 -9.59
C GLN A 33 -19.54 -5.12 -10.14
N LEU A 34 -18.62 -4.59 -9.34
CA LEU A 34 -17.21 -4.39 -9.72
C LEU A 34 -16.49 -5.72 -9.94
N THR A 35 -16.88 -6.80 -9.26
CA THR A 35 -16.24 -8.13 -9.38
C THR A 35 -16.35 -8.75 -10.78
N ARG A 36 -17.32 -8.29 -11.59
CA ARG A 36 -17.57 -8.81 -12.95
C ARG A 36 -16.94 -7.94 -14.03
N LEU A 37 -16.37 -6.80 -13.66
CA LEU A 37 -15.69 -5.92 -14.61
C LEU A 37 -14.41 -6.59 -15.11
N GLN A 38 -14.13 -6.40 -16.39
CA GLN A 38 -12.94 -6.88 -17.04
C GLN A 38 -12.38 -5.77 -17.92
N ALA A 39 -11.07 -5.65 -17.94
CA ALA A 39 -10.33 -4.78 -18.83
C ALA A 39 -9.19 -5.59 -19.46
N ASN A 40 -8.76 -5.19 -20.64
CA ASN A 40 -7.54 -5.72 -21.22
C ASN A 40 -6.35 -5.26 -20.39
N ILE A 41 -5.30 -6.08 -20.34
CA ILE A 41 -4.03 -5.68 -19.73
C ILE A 41 -3.45 -4.59 -20.64
N PRO A 42 -3.28 -3.35 -20.13
CA PRO A 42 -2.74 -2.25 -20.93
C PRO A 42 -1.24 -2.45 -21.17
N ASP A 43 -0.76 -1.98 -22.32
CA ASP A 43 0.67 -1.79 -22.54
C ASP A 43 1.20 -0.66 -21.65
N ALA A 44 2.46 -0.75 -21.25
CA ALA A 44 3.06 0.15 -20.28
C ALA A 44 4.46 0.61 -20.70
N ASP A 45 4.67 1.92 -20.71
CA ASP A 45 5.94 2.56 -21.02
C ASP A 45 6.50 3.30 -19.80
N ASP A 46 7.83 3.29 -19.66
CA ASP A 46 8.51 4.07 -18.63
C ASP A 46 8.78 5.48 -19.14
N LEU A 47 8.32 6.48 -18.40
CA LEU A 47 8.55 7.89 -18.73
C LEU A 47 9.74 8.47 -17.96
N ARG A 48 9.85 8.15 -16.67
CA ARG A 48 10.88 8.72 -15.80
C ARG A 48 11.23 7.81 -14.63
N TRP A 49 12.50 7.85 -14.25
CA TRP A 49 13.03 7.22 -13.04
C TRP A 49 13.71 8.24 -12.15
N CYS A 50 13.38 8.21 -10.86
CA CYS A 50 13.90 9.14 -9.86
C CYS A 50 14.41 8.37 -8.62
N GLY A 51 15.44 8.89 -7.95
CA GLY A 51 15.95 8.35 -6.69
C GLY A 51 17.03 7.29 -6.86
N SER A 52 17.11 6.37 -5.91
CA SER A 52 18.17 5.35 -5.87
C SER A 52 17.77 4.11 -5.10
N LEU A 53 18.21 2.94 -5.55
CA LEU A 53 17.94 1.67 -4.89
C LEU A 53 19.19 1.10 -4.23
N GLN A 54 18.97 0.55 -3.04
CA GLN A 54 19.94 -0.26 -2.31
C GLN A 54 19.73 -1.74 -2.59
N GLU A 55 20.76 -2.55 -2.30
CA GLU A 55 20.68 -4.00 -2.49
C GLU A 55 19.87 -4.64 -1.35
N TYR A 56 18.93 -5.51 -1.66
CA TYR A 56 18.30 -6.40 -0.68
C TYR A 56 19.37 -7.28 -0.03
N ASP A 57 19.33 -7.42 1.31
CA ASP A 57 20.25 -8.28 2.04
C ASP A 57 19.68 -9.72 2.14
N PRO A 58 20.23 -10.70 1.39
CA PRO A 58 19.73 -12.07 1.39
C PRO A 58 19.94 -12.80 2.72
N VAL A 59 20.61 -12.18 3.70
CA VAL A 59 20.65 -12.72 5.07
C VAL A 59 19.26 -12.78 5.70
N PHE A 60 18.33 -11.91 5.29
CA PHE A 60 16.96 -11.87 5.81
C PHE A 60 16.11 -13.06 5.34
N ASP A 61 16.45 -13.68 4.21
CA ASP A 61 15.80 -14.92 3.75
C ASP A 61 16.08 -16.11 4.68
N ARG A 62 17.13 -16.03 5.50
CA ARG A 62 17.59 -17.10 6.40
C ARG A 62 17.14 -16.91 7.85
N VAL A 63 16.34 -15.89 8.14
CA VAL A 63 15.78 -15.67 9.48
C VAL A 63 14.78 -16.78 9.81
N THR A 64 14.82 -17.28 11.05
CA THR A 64 13.97 -18.36 11.57
C THR A 64 13.38 -17.93 12.92
N SER A 65 12.44 -18.69 13.47
CA SER A 65 11.90 -18.41 14.82
C SER A 65 12.95 -18.49 15.95
N LYS A 66 14.08 -19.17 15.71
CA LYS A 66 15.17 -19.34 16.69
C LYS A 66 16.31 -18.33 16.52
N THR A 67 16.39 -17.72 15.34
CA THR A 67 17.41 -16.73 14.96
C THR A 67 16.72 -15.47 14.50
N ASP A 68 15.69 -15.05 15.25
CA ASP A 68 14.91 -13.87 14.96
C ASP A 68 15.79 -12.62 15.10
N ARG A 69 15.38 -11.56 14.40
CA ARG A 69 16.07 -10.28 14.41
C ARG A 69 15.11 -9.22 14.90
N ARG A 70 15.56 -8.43 15.88
CA ARG A 70 14.81 -7.29 16.37
C ARG A 70 14.69 -6.24 15.27
N ILE A 71 13.50 -5.67 15.11
CA ILE A 71 13.29 -4.53 14.22
C ILE A 71 14.00 -3.30 14.78
N THR A 72 14.81 -2.65 13.95
CA THR A 72 15.54 -1.42 14.29
C THR A 72 14.68 -0.21 13.93
N ARG A 73 14.71 0.84 14.76
CA ARG A 73 14.07 2.12 14.43
C ARG A 73 14.98 2.96 13.54
N TYR A 74 14.42 3.51 12.47
CA TYR A 74 15.08 4.40 11.52
C TYR A 74 14.43 5.78 11.59
N ASP A 75 14.65 6.48 12.70
CA ASP A 75 14.11 7.82 12.96
C ASP A 75 14.88 8.92 12.19
N ASP A 76 15.96 8.56 11.49
CA ASP A 76 16.81 9.44 10.67
C ASP A 76 16.45 9.39 9.17
N ARG A 77 15.27 8.89 8.82
CA ARG A 77 14.81 8.69 7.43
C ARG A 77 13.49 9.38 7.17
N ASP A 78 13.44 10.09 6.05
CA ASP A 78 12.22 10.76 5.58
C ASP A 78 11.43 9.84 4.63
N PHE A 79 10.16 9.59 4.97
CA PHE A 79 9.21 8.85 4.13
C PHE A 79 8.20 9.83 3.52
N TYR A 80 8.06 9.80 2.19
CA TYR A 80 7.28 10.78 1.45
C TYR A 80 5.97 10.18 0.96
N TYR A 81 4.85 10.71 1.45
CA TYR A 81 3.50 10.28 1.08
C TYR A 81 2.80 11.32 0.21
N VAL A 82 3.50 11.88 -0.78
CA VAL A 82 2.99 13.00 -1.61
C VAL A 82 1.83 12.55 -2.51
N THR A 83 0.73 13.31 -2.53
CA THR A 83 -0.43 13.08 -3.42
C THR A 83 -0.11 13.43 -4.88
N THR A 84 -1.04 13.18 -5.80
CA THR A 84 -0.82 13.34 -7.24
C THR A 84 -0.63 14.79 -7.66
N THR A 85 -1.44 15.74 -7.19
CA THR A 85 -1.31 17.15 -7.60
C THR A 85 -0.11 17.87 -7.00
N ASP A 86 0.44 17.34 -5.90
CA ASP A 86 1.61 17.92 -5.22
C ASP A 86 2.92 17.33 -5.74
N ASP A 87 2.85 16.42 -6.71
CA ASP A 87 4.00 15.78 -7.32
C ASP A 87 4.52 16.62 -8.51
N PRO A 88 5.71 17.23 -8.42
CA PRO A 88 6.23 18.11 -9.46
C PRO A 88 6.55 17.37 -10.76
N VAL A 89 6.82 16.06 -10.72
CA VAL A 89 7.05 15.26 -11.92
C VAL A 89 5.71 15.00 -12.62
N ILE A 90 4.65 14.69 -11.88
CA ILE A 90 3.31 14.55 -12.47
C ILE A 90 2.84 15.86 -13.07
N GLU A 91 3.08 17.00 -12.41
CA GLU A 91 2.77 18.32 -12.95
C GLU A 91 3.48 18.58 -14.31
N GLU A 92 4.76 18.24 -14.41
CA GLU A 92 5.54 18.37 -15.64
C GLU A 92 5.00 17.46 -16.76
N LEU A 93 4.71 16.19 -16.45
CA LEU A 93 4.17 15.22 -17.40
C LEU A 93 2.76 15.62 -17.88
N ALA A 94 1.94 16.19 -16.99
CA ALA A 94 0.63 16.74 -17.34
C ALA A 94 0.75 17.95 -18.27
N THR A 95 1.66 18.88 -17.95
CA THR A 95 1.91 20.08 -18.78
C THR A 95 2.48 19.72 -20.15
N SER A 96 3.28 18.65 -20.23
CA SER A 96 3.85 18.13 -21.48
C SER A 96 2.83 17.36 -22.33
N GLY A 97 1.63 17.10 -21.81
CA GLY A 97 0.57 16.40 -22.53
C GLY A 97 0.80 14.90 -22.65
N GLU A 98 1.55 14.29 -21.73
CA GLU A 98 1.87 12.85 -21.78
C GLU A 98 0.66 11.95 -21.51
N ALA A 99 -0.32 12.46 -20.78
CA ALA A 99 -1.51 11.71 -20.38
C ALA A 99 -2.69 12.64 -20.08
N ASN A 100 -3.86 12.03 -19.83
CA ASN A 100 -5.07 12.73 -19.39
C ASN A 100 -5.65 12.18 -18.09
N VAL A 101 -5.04 11.13 -17.53
CA VAL A 101 -5.36 10.60 -16.20
C VAL A 101 -4.08 10.49 -15.39
N PHE A 102 -4.09 10.98 -14.15
CA PHE A 102 -2.93 10.99 -13.26
C PHE A 102 -3.30 10.47 -11.88
N ALA A 103 -2.44 9.62 -11.32
CA ALA A 103 -2.60 9.05 -9.98
C ALA A 103 -1.25 8.62 -9.39
N THR A 104 -1.24 8.20 -8.13
CA THR A 104 -0.16 7.38 -7.55
C THR A 104 -0.56 5.91 -7.51
N ASP A 105 0.42 5.02 -7.44
CA ASP A 105 0.19 3.58 -7.29
C ASP A 105 -0.62 3.24 -6.04
N ALA A 106 -0.43 3.94 -4.92
CA ALA A 106 -1.20 3.78 -3.69
C ALA A 106 -2.69 4.04 -3.93
N ILE A 107 -3.01 5.08 -4.70
CA ILE A 107 -4.38 5.47 -5.06
C ILE A 107 -5.00 4.43 -6.00
N LEU A 108 -4.28 4.05 -7.06
CA LEU A 108 -4.74 3.02 -7.99
C LEU A 108 -4.91 1.66 -7.32
N ALA A 109 -4.00 1.29 -6.41
CA ALA A 109 -4.08 0.04 -5.67
C ALA A 109 -5.33 -0.03 -4.78
N HIS A 110 -5.74 1.09 -4.17
CA HIS A 110 -7.02 1.15 -3.45
C HIS A 110 -8.21 0.91 -4.38
N LEU A 111 -8.24 1.55 -5.55
CA LEU A 111 -9.29 1.35 -6.55
C LEU A 111 -9.33 -0.10 -7.05
N MET A 112 -8.18 -0.68 -7.39
CA MET A 112 -8.05 -2.06 -7.86
C MET A 112 -8.45 -3.08 -6.79
N ALA A 113 -8.21 -2.79 -5.51
CA ALA A 113 -8.54 -3.65 -4.38
C ALA A 113 -9.87 -3.31 -3.68
N ALA A 114 -10.68 -2.39 -4.23
CA ALA A 114 -11.88 -1.85 -3.60
C ALA A 114 -12.89 -2.92 -3.16
N THR A 115 -13.04 -3.99 -3.95
CA THR A 115 -13.96 -5.11 -3.67
C THR A 115 -13.62 -5.92 -2.42
N ARG A 116 -12.41 -5.73 -1.87
CA ARG A 116 -11.95 -6.37 -0.64
C ARG A 116 -11.99 -5.44 0.57
N SER A 117 -12.22 -4.15 0.33
CA SER A 117 -12.23 -3.14 1.40
C SER A 117 -13.43 -3.34 2.30
N VAL A 118 -13.19 -3.16 3.60
CA VAL A 118 -14.18 -3.28 4.66
C VAL A 118 -14.21 -1.99 5.47
N PHE A 119 -13.06 -1.35 5.67
CA PHE A 119 -12.98 -0.03 6.28
C PHE A 119 -13.25 1.08 5.25
N PRO A 120 -13.94 2.16 5.63
CA PRO A 120 -14.25 3.24 4.71
C PRO A 120 -12.98 4.02 4.35
N TRP A 121 -12.92 4.45 3.10
CA TRP A 121 -11.88 5.31 2.55
C TRP A 121 -12.49 6.21 1.48
N ASP A 122 -11.77 7.26 1.12
CA ASP A 122 -12.17 8.20 0.08
C ASP A 122 -10.97 8.64 -0.76
N ILE A 123 -11.25 9.02 -2.01
CA ILE A 123 -10.30 9.58 -2.98
C ILE A 123 -10.95 10.85 -3.53
N VAL A 124 -10.17 11.92 -3.62
CA VAL A 124 -10.59 13.18 -4.25
C VAL A 124 -10.29 13.08 -5.74
N VAL A 125 -11.29 13.35 -6.59
CA VAL A 125 -11.08 13.36 -8.05
C VAL A 125 -11.24 14.78 -8.55
N GLN A 126 -10.18 15.35 -9.12
CA GLN A 126 -10.19 16.69 -9.68
C GLN A 126 -10.15 16.61 -11.21
N ARG A 127 -11.07 17.32 -11.87
CA ARG A 127 -11.07 17.45 -13.32
C ARG A 127 -10.69 18.88 -13.70
N VAL A 128 -9.61 19.01 -14.45
CA VAL A 128 -9.15 20.29 -15.01
C VAL A 128 -9.03 20.14 -16.53
N ASN A 129 -9.86 20.86 -17.27
CA ASN A 129 -10.00 20.69 -18.72
C ASN A 129 -10.32 19.23 -19.11
N ASN A 130 -9.42 18.60 -19.87
CA ASN A 130 -9.50 17.20 -20.29
C ASN A 130 -8.68 16.26 -19.40
N MET A 131 -8.08 16.75 -18.31
CA MET A 131 -7.27 15.96 -17.40
C MET A 131 -8.04 15.61 -16.13
N VAL A 132 -7.79 14.42 -15.60
CA VAL A 132 -8.34 13.92 -14.34
C VAL A 132 -7.18 13.54 -13.42
N PHE A 133 -7.21 14.08 -12.21
CA PHE A 133 -6.24 13.80 -11.14
C PHE A 133 -6.96 13.08 -10.01
N PHE A 134 -6.39 11.98 -9.55
CA PHE A 134 -6.86 11.25 -8.38
C PHE A 134 -5.93 11.56 -7.21
N ASP A 135 -6.47 12.15 -6.16
CA ASP A 135 -5.75 12.59 -4.97
C ASP A 135 -6.26 11.92 -3.69
N LYS A 136 -5.41 11.89 -2.69
CA LYS A 136 -5.78 11.57 -1.31
C LYS A 136 -5.77 12.85 -0.47
N ARG A 137 -6.53 12.87 0.62
CA ARG A 137 -6.54 14.01 1.56
C ARG A 137 -5.34 13.92 2.50
N ASP A 138 -4.67 15.05 2.75
CA ASP A 138 -3.52 15.11 3.66
C ASP A 138 -3.85 14.62 5.09
N ASN A 139 -5.05 14.95 5.59
CA ASN A 139 -5.50 14.58 6.93
C ASN A 139 -6.31 13.27 6.94
N SER A 140 -5.97 12.31 6.09
CA SER A 140 -6.63 11.00 6.05
C SER A 140 -5.69 9.88 6.45
N ASP A 141 -6.25 8.77 6.90
CA ASP A 141 -5.50 7.56 7.25
C ASP A 141 -5.12 6.70 6.02
N PHE A 142 -5.14 7.30 4.82
CA PHE A 142 -5.01 6.59 3.55
C PHE A 142 -3.70 5.81 3.42
N ASP A 143 -2.61 6.37 3.96
CA ASP A 143 -1.28 5.77 3.95
C ASP A 143 -1.03 4.83 5.14
N LEU A 144 -1.96 4.79 6.10
CA LEU A 144 -1.83 3.88 7.24
C LEU A 144 -2.17 2.45 6.84
N VAL A 145 -1.40 1.52 7.40
CA VAL A 145 -1.55 0.09 7.14
C VAL A 145 -2.66 -0.48 8.02
N THR A 146 -3.73 -1.01 7.42
CA THR A 146 -4.82 -1.64 8.17
C THR A 146 -4.39 -2.95 8.83
N VAL A 147 -4.98 -3.30 9.97
CA VAL A 147 -4.67 -4.54 10.71
C VAL A 147 -5.96 -5.32 10.95
N ASN A 148 -6.00 -6.54 10.45
CA ASN A 148 -7.13 -7.46 10.59
C ASN A 148 -8.47 -6.88 10.10
N GLU A 149 -8.43 -6.00 9.10
CA GLU A 149 -9.60 -5.37 8.47
C GLU A 149 -10.65 -6.39 7.99
N ASN A 150 -10.19 -7.50 7.43
CA ASN A 150 -11.05 -8.55 6.86
C ASN A 150 -11.26 -9.74 7.81
N ALA A 151 -10.82 -9.64 9.07
CA ALA A 151 -11.08 -10.66 10.06
C ALA A 151 -12.59 -10.80 10.31
N SER A 152 -13.03 -11.96 10.81
CA SER A 152 -14.44 -12.14 11.20
C SER A 152 -14.87 -11.19 12.31
N GLU A 153 -13.93 -10.85 13.19
CA GLU A 153 -14.06 -9.84 14.23
C GLU A 153 -12.87 -8.88 14.08
N PRO A 154 -13.02 -7.81 13.28
CA PRO A 154 -11.97 -6.80 13.16
C PRO A 154 -11.71 -6.11 14.50
N PRO A 155 -10.51 -5.53 14.72
CA PRO A 155 -10.24 -4.73 15.91
C PRO A 155 -11.30 -3.63 16.05
N ALA A 156 -11.91 -3.53 17.23
CA ALA A 156 -13.00 -2.61 17.53
C ALA A 156 -13.00 -2.19 19.01
N SER A 157 -11.80 -2.10 19.62
CA SER A 157 -11.68 -1.64 21.00
C SER A 157 -12.19 -0.20 21.12
N ASP A 158 -13.22 0.03 21.94
CA ASP A 158 -13.78 1.36 22.18
C ASP A 158 -12.93 2.21 23.14
N ASP A 159 -11.96 1.60 23.82
CA ASP A 159 -10.99 2.29 24.68
C ASP A 159 -9.86 2.91 23.83
N PRO A 160 -9.77 4.25 23.71
CA PRO A 160 -8.75 4.92 22.90
C PRO A 160 -7.32 4.77 23.45
N ASP A 161 -7.19 4.41 24.74
CA ASP A 161 -5.91 4.17 25.40
C ASP A 161 -5.46 2.71 25.26
N SER A 162 -6.31 1.84 24.73
CA SER A 162 -5.96 0.46 24.43
C SER A 162 -4.85 0.40 23.38
N VAL A 163 -3.81 -0.38 23.66
CA VAL A 163 -2.75 -0.68 22.69
C VAL A 163 -3.28 -1.40 21.45
N ASN A 164 -4.43 -2.06 21.57
CA ASN A 164 -5.12 -2.77 20.49
C ASN A 164 -6.25 -1.95 19.85
N HIS A 165 -6.33 -0.64 20.14
CA HIS A 165 -7.21 0.26 19.40
C HIS A 165 -6.82 0.28 17.91
N PRO A 166 -7.79 0.27 16.97
CA PRO A 166 -7.50 0.20 15.53
C PRO A 166 -6.45 1.20 15.05
N ASP A 167 -6.56 2.46 15.48
CA ASP A 167 -5.61 3.52 15.11
C ASP A 167 -4.19 3.22 15.63
N ARG A 168 -4.06 2.68 16.84
CA ARG A 168 -2.75 2.34 17.44
C ARG A 168 -2.11 1.18 16.69
N LEU A 169 -2.90 0.16 16.37
CA LEU A 169 -2.45 -0.97 15.56
C LEU A 169 -2.02 -0.52 14.15
N SER A 170 -2.78 0.40 13.55
CA SER A 170 -2.48 0.90 12.21
C SER A 170 -1.21 1.74 12.17
N LEU A 171 -1.00 2.62 13.15
CA LEU A 171 0.24 3.36 13.34
C LEU A 171 1.43 2.42 13.55
N GLU A 172 1.32 1.44 14.45
CA GLU A 172 2.39 0.47 14.70
C GLU A 172 2.72 -0.34 13.43
N ALA A 173 1.72 -0.85 12.71
CA ALA A 173 1.92 -1.60 11.48
C ALA A 173 2.62 -0.76 10.39
N THR A 174 2.28 0.52 10.31
CA THR A 174 2.91 1.47 9.37
C THR A 174 4.38 1.68 9.74
N MET A 175 4.68 1.92 11.02
CA MET A 175 6.05 2.03 11.51
C MET A 175 6.87 0.75 11.28
N ILE A 176 6.26 -0.44 11.46
CA ILE A 176 6.93 -1.71 11.16
C ILE A 176 7.30 -1.80 9.69
N ASN A 177 6.40 -1.38 8.78
CA ASN A 177 6.67 -1.38 7.34
C ASN A 177 7.82 -0.42 6.97
N GLN A 178 7.78 0.81 7.48
CA GLN A 178 8.83 1.81 7.29
C GLN A 178 10.20 1.29 7.77
N ASN A 179 10.26 0.78 8.99
CA ASN A 179 11.51 0.29 9.57
C ASN A 179 12.05 -0.95 8.87
N LEU A 180 11.16 -1.90 8.52
CA LEU A 180 11.58 -3.11 7.81
C LEU A 180 12.13 -2.77 6.42
N SER A 181 11.53 -1.82 5.69
CA SER A 181 11.99 -1.46 4.35
C SER A 181 13.44 -0.92 4.34
N GLN A 182 13.87 -0.27 5.43
CA GLN A 182 15.26 0.18 5.61
C GLN A 182 16.18 -0.89 6.21
N GLN A 183 15.63 -1.83 6.97
CA GLN A 183 16.42 -2.85 7.65
C GLN A 183 16.85 -3.99 6.74
N VAL A 184 16.04 -4.35 5.75
CA VAL A 184 16.30 -5.50 4.87
C VAL A 184 17.21 -5.18 3.68
N VAL A 185 17.76 -3.97 3.63
CA VAL A 185 18.70 -3.54 2.60
C VAL A 185 20.10 -3.39 3.18
N LYS A 186 21.10 -3.63 2.34
CA LYS A 186 22.49 -3.32 2.63
C LYS A 186 22.70 -1.81 2.49
N LYS A 187 23.64 -1.26 3.28
CA LYS A 187 24.04 0.17 3.19
C LYS A 187 24.93 0.43 1.97
N ASN A 188 24.48 0.06 0.78
CA ASN A 188 25.14 0.30 -0.50
C ASN A 188 24.10 0.77 -1.53
N VAL A 189 24.41 1.86 -2.24
CA VAL A 189 23.61 2.25 -3.40
C VAL A 189 24.08 1.44 -4.59
N VAL A 190 23.19 0.62 -5.16
CA VAL A 190 23.50 -0.22 -6.33
C VAL A 190 22.92 0.35 -7.61
N LYS A 191 21.81 1.10 -7.51
CA LYS A 191 21.26 1.88 -8.62
C LYS A 191 21.04 3.32 -8.21
N LYS A 192 21.55 4.24 -9.03
CA LYS A 192 21.22 5.66 -8.97
C LYS A 192 20.62 6.03 -10.33
N TYR A 193 19.43 6.62 -10.31
CA TYR A 193 18.74 7.02 -11.54
C TYR A 193 19.15 8.43 -11.95
N GLU A 194 18.73 8.81 -13.17
CA GLU A 194 19.07 10.09 -13.78
C GLU A 194 18.61 11.28 -12.92
N HIS A 195 17.40 11.19 -12.37
CA HIS A 195 16.83 12.21 -11.50
C HIS A 195 16.97 11.82 -10.03
N ALA A 196 17.17 12.82 -9.16
CA ALA A 196 17.14 12.63 -7.71
C ALA A 196 15.71 12.35 -7.22
N ASN A 197 15.56 12.06 -5.92
CA ASN A 197 14.23 12.00 -5.29
C ASN A 197 13.57 13.40 -5.46
N PRO A 198 12.39 13.51 -6.08
CA PRO A 198 11.77 14.79 -6.42
C PRO A 198 11.14 15.51 -5.21
N PHE A 199 11.06 14.84 -4.06
CA PHE A 199 10.43 15.36 -2.84
C PHE A 199 11.45 15.72 -1.76
N ALA A 200 12.66 15.19 -1.87
CA ALA A 200 13.72 15.38 -0.88
C ALA A 200 14.40 16.74 -1.07
N SER A 201 14.48 17.53 0.00
CA SER A 201 15.35 18.72 0.05
C SER A 201 16.81 18.33 0.26
N ASP A 202 17.74 19.24 -0.02
CA ASP A 202 19.19 18.98 0.10
C ASP A 202 19.63 18.56 1.53
N ASP A 203 18.93 19.04 2.56
CA ASP A 203 19.20 18.71 3.97
C ASP A 203 18.48 17.45 4.47
N SER A 204 17.66 16.81 3.63
CA SER A 204 16.85 15.63 3.99
C SER A 204 17.59 14.32 3.74
N VAL A 205 17.22 13.27 4.49
CA VAL A 205 17.79 11.93 4.31
C VAL A 205 16.65 11.00 3.93
N PRO A 206 16.30 10.89 2.63
CA PRO A 206 15.19 10.05 2.21
C PRO A 206 15.43 8.58 2.58
N ALA A 207 14.35 7.89 2.91
CA ALA A 207 14.28 6.44 2.93
C ALA A 207 14.78 5.87 1.59
N THR A 208 15.40 4.69 1.60
CA THR A 208 15.79 4.01 0.36
C THR A 208 14.56 3.76 -0.50
N GLY A 209 14.65 4.11 -1.78
CA GLY A 209 13.55 3.96 -2.72
C GLY A 209 13.78 4.70 -4.03
N ALA A 210 13.08 4.24 -5.06
CA ALA A 210 13.02 4.91 -6.34
C ALA A 210 11.58 5.07 -6.79
N TYR A 211 11.32 6.16 -7.51
CA TYR A 211 10.03 6.43 -8.14
C TYR A 211 10.13 6.15 -9.62
N ARG A 212 9.19 5.36 -10.14
CA ARG A 212 9.07 5.01 -11.56
C ARG A 212 7.75 5.56 -12.07
N TYR A 213 7.80 6.52 -13.00
CA TYR A 213 6.62 7.11 -13.63
C TYR A 213 6.32 6.33 -14.89
N ARG A 214 5.15 5.68 -14.93
CA ARG A 214 4.74 4.80 -16.02
C ARG A 214 3.48 5.30 -16.68
N LYS A 215 3.43 5.15 -18.00
CA LYS A 215 2.28 5.45 -18.84
C LYS A 215 1.59 4.17 -19.24
N PHE A 216 0.26 4.14 -19.13
CA PHE A 216 -0.59 3.03 -19.53
C PHE A 216 -1.66 3.53 -20.51
N ASP A 217 -1.77 2.87 -21.67
CA ASP A 217 -2.90 3.10 -22.59
C ASP A 217 -4.08 2.23 -22.14
N LEU A 218 -5.11 2.88 -21.58
CA LEU A 218 -6.31 2.21 -21.10
C LEU A 218 -7.38 2.03 -22.20
N GLY A 219 -7.08 2.44 -23.43
CA GLY A 219 -8.01 2.46 -24.55
C GLY A 219 -9.00 3.63 -24.48
N GLY A 220 -9.77 3.82 -25.57
CA GLY A 220 -10.77 4.90 -25.64
C GLY A 220 -10.19 6.31 -25.56
N GLY A 221 -8.89 6.48 -25.84
CA GLY A 221 -8.17 7.74 -25.71
C GLY A 221 -7.76 8.10 -24.27
N MET A 222 -7.92 7.18 -23.31
CA MET A 222 -7.48 7.36 -21.92
C MET A 222 -6.04 6.90 -21.76
N ASN A 223 -5.17 7.83 -21.40
CA ASN A 223 -3.76 7.58 -21.09
C ASN A 223 -3.54 7.91 -19.62
N LEU A 224 -3.17 6.89 -18.85
CA LEU A 224 -2.88 7.00 -17.43
C LEU A 224 -1.39 7.16 -17.23
N VAL A 225 -0.99 8.17 -16.45
CA VAL A 225 0.34 8.23 -15.83
C VAL A 225 0.21 7.96 -14.35
N THR A 226 1.06 7.08 -13.84
CA THR A 226 1.13 6.78 -12.41
C THR A 226 2.57 6.81 -11.91
N ARG A 227 2.76 7.38 -10.71
CA ARG A 227 3.99 7.20 -9.94
C ARG A 227 3.93 5.86 -9.22
N CYS A 228 4.91 5.00 -9.46
CA CYS A 228 5.10 3.73 -8.76
C CYS A 228 6.34 3.78 -7.88
N GLU A 229 6.35 2.98 -6.82
CA GLU A 229 7.46 2.91 -5.85
C GLU A 229 8.20 1.57 -5.89
N LEU A 230 9.53 1.64 -5.80
CA LEU A 230 10.41 0.47 -5.71
C LEU A 230 11.32 0.60 -4.49
N HIS A 231 11.53 -0.50 -3.76
CA HIS A 231 12.18 -0.47 -2.45
C HIS A 231 13.64 -0.94 -2.49
N GLY A 232 14.01 -1.80 -3.44
CA GLY A 232 15.38 -2.27 -3.57
C GLY A 232 15.64 -3.11 -4.82
N VAL A 233 16.84 -3.67 -4.88
CA VAL A 233 17.28 -4.59 -5.94
C VAL A 233 17.84 -5.87 -5.32
N SER A 234 17.39 -7.02 -5.80
CA SER A 234 17.99 -8.33 -5.47
C SER A 234 18.94 -8.75 -6.58
N LEU A 235 20.21 -8.98 -6.23
CA LEU A 235 21.24 -9.50 -7.11
C LEU A 235 21.42 -11.00 -6.86
N LYS A 236 20.88 -11.86 -7.73
CA LYS A 236 20.96 -13.32 -7.58
C LYS A 236 21.30 -13.99 -8.90
N ASN A 237 22.35 -14.83 -8.90
CA ASN A 237 22.80 -15.58 -10.08
C ASN A 237 23.03 -14.70 -11.32
N ASN A 238 23.66 -13.53 -11.15
CA ASN A 238 23.84 -12.49 -12.18
C ASN A 238 22.53 -11.88 -12.74
N ASN A 239 21.37 -12.25 -12.19
CA ASN A 239 20.11 -11.60 -12.51
C ASN A 239 19.82 -10.50 -11.48
N GLU A 240 19.38 -9.39 -12.02
CA GLU A 240 18.92 -8.24 -11.27
C GLU A 240 17.39 -8.25 -11.26
N ASN A 241 16.79 -8.19 -10.07
CA ASN A 241 15.34 -8.11 -9.92
C ASN A 241 14.99 -6.96 -8.99
N TYR A 242 14.00 -6.16 -9.35
CA TYR A 242 13.44 -5.15 -8.46
C TYR A 242 12.66 -5.82 -7.32
N VAL A 243 12.68 -5.20 -6.15
CA VAL A 243 12.06 -5.73 -4.93
C VAL A 243 11.10 -4.70 -4.37
N ALA A 244 9.87 -5.16 -4.08
CA ALA A 244 8.93 -4.47 -3.22
C ALA A 244 8.87 -5.16 -1.85
N THR A 245 9.06 -4.40 -0.77
CA THR A 245 9.11 -4.91 0.59
C THR A 245 7.89 -4.45 1.37
N TYR A 246 7.18 -5.40 1.96
CA TYR A 246 6.05 -5.15 2.86
C TYR A 246 6.16 -6.05 4.09
N ALA A 247 5.58 -5.59 5.21
CA ALA A 247 5.62 -6.28 6.49
C ALA A 247 4.22 -6.66 6.97
N LEU A 248 3.94 -7.96 7.04
CA LEU A 248 2.83 -8.48 7.84
C LEU A 248 3.21 -8.42 9.33
N ASN A 249 2.23 -8.18 10.21
CA ASN A 249 2.43 -8.07 11.65
C ASN A 249 1.44 -8.95 12.45
N GLU A 250 1.93 -9.60 13.51
CA GLU A 250 1.13 -10.30 14.53
C GLU A 250 1.11 -9.42 15.79
N TYR A 251 -0.08 -8.97 16.22
CA TYR A 251 -0.20 -8.07 17.39
C TYR A 251 -0.62 -8.82 18.66
N ASP A 252 -1.56 -9.77 18.56
CA ASP A 252 -1.97 -10.62 19.69
C ASP A 252 -2.11 -12.09 19.23
N PRO A 253 -1.20 -12.99 19.64
CA PRO A 253 -1.25 -14.41 19.27
C PRO A 253 -2.40 -15.18 19.95
N LYS A 254 -3.11 -14.56 20.91
CA LYS A 254 -4.19 -15.20 21.69
C LYS A 254 -5.57 -14.96 21.11
N LEU A 255 -5.70 -14.15 20.06
CA LEU A 255 -6.97 -13.92 19.40
C LEU A 255 -7.60 -15.23 18.94
N ALA A 256 -8.93 -15.31 19.02
CA ALA A 256 -9.65 -16.48 18.58
C ALA A 256 -9.40 -16.76 17.10
N GLY A 257 -8.87 -17.95 16.79
CA GLY A 257 -8.54 -18.35 15.42
C GLY A 257 -7.19 -17.86 14.90
N ALA A 258 -6.40 -17.14 15.70
CA ALA A 258 -5.03 -16.79 15.34
C ALA A 258 -4.10 -18.03 15.37
N ILE A 259 -3.06 -17.98 14.54
CA ILE A 259 -1.97 -18.96 14.52
C ILE A 259 -0.76 -18.25 15.13
N GLU A 260 -0.22 -18.77 16.23
CA GLU A 260 0.96 -18.16 16.87
C GLU A 260 2.22 -18.32 16.01
N TRP A 261 2.74 -17.22 15.45
CA TRP A 261 3.81 -17.24 14.45
C TRP A 261 5.09 -17.86 14.99
N ARG A 262 5.51 -17.52 16.21
CA ARG A 262 6.73 -18.07 16.83
C ARG A 262 6.77 -19.60 16.86
N LYS A 263 5.61 -20.26 17.02
CA LYS A 263 5.51 -21.72 17.04
C LYS A 263 5.39 -22.35 15.66
N LYS A 264 4.87 -21.61 14.68
CA LYS A 264 4.38 -22.17 13.41
C LYS A 264 5.12 -21.66 12.17
N ILE A 265 5.88 -20.57 12.25
CA ILE A 265 6.55 -19.95 11.09
C ILE A 265 7.61 -20.85 10.45
N ASP A 266 8.20 -21.81 11.16
CA ASP A 266 9.18 -22.72 10.55
C ASP A 266 8.57 -24.02 10.03
N SER A 267 7.37 -24.38 10.46
CA SER A 267 6.73 -25.67 10.12
C SER A 267 5.45 -25.54 9.29
N GLN A 268 4.76 -24.39 9.33
CA GLN A 268 3.43 -24.18 8.76
C GLN A 268 3.29 -22.78 8.13
N ARG A 269 4.32 -22.32 7.39
CA ARG A 269 4.32 -21.01 6.68
C ARG A 269 3.08 -20.78 5.83
N GLY A 270 2.65 -21.81 5.09
CA GLY A 270 1.46 -21.73 4.25
C GLY A 270 0.17 -21.51 5.05
N ALA A 271 0.07 -22.07 6.25
CA ALA A 271 -1.10 -21.86 7.12
C ALA A 271 -1.15 -20.42 7.66
N ILE A 272 0.00 -19.86 8.05
CA ILE A 272 0.11 -18.46 8.45
C ILE A 272 -0.28 -17.55 7.29
N LEU A 273 0.29 -17.76 6.10
CA LEU A 273 -0.04 -16.94 4.93
C LEU A 273 -1.53 -17.03 4.56
N ALA A 274 -2.14 -18.22 4.62
CA ALA A 274 -3.57 -18.39 4.38
C ALA A 274 -4.43 -17.65 5.41
N ASN A 275 -4.02 -17.65 6.69
CA ASN A 275 -4.68 -16.89 7.74
C ASN A 275 -4.58 -15.38 7.48
N GLU A 276 -3.40 -14.88 7.09
CA GLU A 276 -3.19 -13.47 6.79
C GLU A 276 -3.94 -13.03 5.53
N LEU A 277 -3.99 -13.85 4.47
CA LEU A 277 -4.81 -13.58 3.29
C LEU A 277 -6.30 -13.45 3.62
N LYS A 278 -6.79 -14.21 4.60
CA LYS A 278 -8.17 -14.10 5.07
C LYS A 278 -8.40 -12.81 5.87
N ASN A 279 -7.52 -12.51 6.84
CA ASN A 279 -7.74 -11.42 7.79
C ASN A 279 -7.29 -10.04 7.26
N ASN A 280 -6.43 -10.01 6.24
CA ASN A 280 -5.80 -8.81 5.70
C ASN A 280 -5.93 -8.73 4.17
N ALA A 281 -7.03 -9.26 3.62
CA ALA A 281 -7.26 -9.40 2.18
C ALA A 281 -7.12 -8.09 1.39
N HIS A 282 -7.65 -6.97 1.89
CA HIS A 282 -7.55 -5.67 1.23
C HIS A 282 -6.09 -5.17 1.22
N LYS A 283 -5.43 -5.17 2.38
CA LYS A 283 -4.00 -4.82 2.53
C LYS A 283 -3.09 -5.58 1.57
N LEU A 284 -3.19 -6.91 1.55
CA LEU A 284 -2.38 -7.78 0.68
C LEU A 284 -2.68 -7.56 -0.81
N ALA A 285 -3.94 -7.31 -1.16
CA ALA A 285 -4.31 -6.99 -2.54
C ALA A 285 -3.73 -5.64 -2.99
N LYS A 286 -3.75 -4.61 -2.12
CA LYS A 286 -3.12 -3.31 -2.43
C LYS A 286 -1.63 -3.44 -2.68
N TRP A 287 -0.90 -4.12 -1.80
CA TRP A 287 0.54 -4.35 -1.97
C TRP A 287 0.87 -5.13 -3.24
N THR A 288 0.04 -6.12 -3.58
CA THR A 288 0.19 -6.87 -4.83
C THR A 288 -0.06 -5.98 -6.04
N ALA A 289 -1.08 -5.12 -6.00
CA ALA A 289 -1.39 -4.19 -7.07
C ALA A 289 -0.27 -3.16 -7.28
N GLN A 290 0.28 -2.59 -6.20
CA GLN A 290 1.45 -1.70 -6.27
C GLN A 290 2.65 -2.40 -6.92
N ALA A 291 2.95 -3.64 -6.52
CA ALA A 291 4.04 -4.41 -7.13
C ALA A 291 3.81 -4.73 -8.62
N LEU A 292 2.56 -4.92 -9.05
CA LEU A 292 2.21 -5.15 -10.47
C LEU A 292 2.27 -3.87 -11.30
N LEU A 293 1.94 -2.72 -10.71
CA LEU A 293 2.06 -1.41 -11.34
C LEU A 293 3.53 -0.98 -11.48
N SER A 294 4.40 -1.42 -10.56
CA SER A 294 5.82 -1.00 -10.47
C SER A 294 6.76 -1.58 -11.52
#